data_AF-A0A9W6T4Y5-F1
#
_entry.id   AF-A0A9W6T4Y5-F1
#
_cell.length_a   1.000
_cell.length_b   1.000
_cell.length_c   1.000
_cell.angle_alpha   90.00
_cell.angle_beta   90.00
_cell.angle_gamma   90.00
#
_symmetry.space_group_name_H-M   'P 1'
#
loop_
_entity.id
_entity.type
_entity.pdbx_description
1 polymer ?
#
loop_
_entity_poly.entity_id
_entity_poly.type
_entity_poly.pdbx_seq_one_letter_code
_entity_poly.pdbx_strand_id
1 'polypeptide(L)' 'MSKANVLLIGTGGVGTIVAYGIDYVGKSNLSVVVRRDYEKVKEEGWELNSCDYGHIEHWKPQNIYPSVEAAGKFG' A
#
# COMPACT_ATOMS: atom_id res chain seq x y z
N MET A 1 -2.21 -22.61 3.31
CA MET A 1 -3.41 -21.73 3.32
C MET A 1 -3.18 -20.61 2.31
N SER A 2 -4.20 -20.21 1.55
CA SER A 2 -4.11 -19.04 0.66
C SER A 2 -4.07 -17.76 1.50
N LYS A 3 -3.23 -16.79 1.12
CA LYS A 3 -3.24 -15.45 1.73
C LYS A 3 -4.53 -14.72 1.33
N ALA A 4 -5.07 -13.92 2.24
CA ALA A 4 -6.22 -13.07 1.92
C ALA A 4 -5.80 -11.92 0.99
N ASN A 5 -6.62 -11.61 -0.02
CA ASN A 5 -6.40 -10.44 -0.87
C ASN A 5 -7.03 -9.21 -0.21
N VAL A 6 -6.25 -8.16 0.00
CA VAL A 6 -6.70 -6.90 0.62
C VAL A 6 -6.53 -5.77 -0.37
N LEU A 7 -7.62 -5.07 -0.67
CA LEU A 7 -7.62 -3.82 -1.43
C LEU A 7 -7.85 -2.64 -0.49
N LEU A 8 -6.85 -1.81 -0.29
CA LEU A 8 -6.94 -0.60 0.53
C LEU A 8 -7.13 0.62 -0.37
N ILE A 9 -8.24 1.35 -0.17
CA ILE A 9 -8.58 2.52 -0.98
C ILE A 9 -8.20 3.79 -0.20
N GLY A 10 -7.21 4.53 -0.72
CA GLY A 10 -6.74 5.76 -0.12
C GLY A 10 -5.63 5.55 0.91
N THR A 11 -4.44 6.06 0.58
CA THR A 11 -3.22 6.00 1.40
C THR A 11 -2.87 7.40 1.94
N GLY A 12 -3.79 7.97 2.73
CA GLY A 12 -3.44 9.09 3.62
C GLY A 12 -2.64 8.58 4.83
N GLY A 13 -2.28 9.44 5.80
CA GLY A 13 -1.42 9.03 6.93
C GLY A 13 -1.84 7.74 7.63
N VAL A 14 -3.13 7.60 7.96
CA VAL A 14 -3.67 6.37 8.58
C VAL A 14 -3.66 5.18 7.61
N GLY A 15 -4.10 5.40 6.36
CA GLY A 15 -4.15 4.34 5.35
C GLY A 15 -2.76 3.79 5.04
N THR A 16 -1.76 4.66 4.99
CA THR A 16 -0.36 4.31 4.74
C THR A 16 0.22 3.44 5.86
N ILE A 17 0.04 3.80 7.13
CA ILE A 17 0.59 2.98 8.23
C ILE A 17 -0.16 1.66 8.39
N VAL A 18 -1.47 1.62 8.13
CA VAL A 18 -2.25 0.37 8.09
C VAL A 18 -1.78 -0.53 6.95
N ALA A 19 -1.59 0.03 5.75
CA ALA A 19 -1.07 -0.68 4.60
C ALA A 19 0.32 -1.27 4.92
N TYR A 20 1.22 -0.48 5.49
CA TYR A 20 2.53 -0.97 5.93
C TYR A 20 2.42 -2.09 6.96
N GLY A 21 1.56 -1.97 7.97
CA GLY A 21 1.37 -3.03 8.98
C GLY A 21 0.87 -4.34 8.37
N ILE A 22 -0.05 -4.29 7.40
CA ILE A 22 -0.54 -5.47 6.68
C ILE A 22 0.60 -6.13 5.88
N ASP A 23 1.40 -5.33 5.18
CA ASP A 23 2.53 -5.78 4.38
C ASP A 23 3.64 -6.38 5.26
N TYR A 24 4.01 -5.69 6.33
CA TYR A 24 5.02 -6.09 7.32
C TYR A 24 4.72 -7.46 7.93
N VAL A 25 3.46 -7.73 8.27
CA VAL A 25 3.04 -9.03 8.84
C VAL A 25 3.08 -10.15 7.79
N GLY A 26 2.99 -9.83 6.49
CA GLY A 26 3.18 -10.78 5.39
C GLY A 26 2.08 -11.84 5.25
N LYS A 27 0.94 -11.69 5.93
CA LYS A 27 -0.18 -12.67 5.96
C LYS A 27 -1.24 -12.44 4.88
N SER A 28 -1.14 -11.34 4.14
CA SER A 28 -2.11 -10.96 3.10
C SER A 28 -1.38 -10.49 1.84
N ASN A 29 -2.07 -10.55 0.70
CA ASN A 29 -1.64 -9.91 -0.53
C ASN A 29 -2.24 -8.50 -0.56
N LEU A 30 -1.39 -7.49 -0.39
CA LEU A 30 -1.83 -6.10 -0.31
C LEU A 30 -1.80 -5.43 -1.68
N SER A 31 -2.91 -4.77 -2.00
CA SER A 31 -3.05 -3.85 -3.12
C SER A 31 -3.59 -2.52 -2.61
N VAL A 32 -3.09 -1.42 -3.15
CA VAL A 32 -3.56 -0.08 -2.77
C VAL A 32 -4.11 0.68 -3.98
N VAL A 33 -5.12 1.52 -3.74
CA VAL A 33 -5.62 2.49 -4.72
C VAL A 33 -5.23 3.89 -4.27
N VAL A 34 -4.46 4.59 -5.10
CA VAL A 34 -4.00 5.96 -4.87
C VAL A 34 -4.44 6.80 -6.05
N ARG A 35 -5.17 7.90 -5.82
CA ARG A 35 -5.73 8.71 -6.91
C ARG A 35 -4.84 9.90 -7.27
N ARG A 36 -4.55 10.78 -6.31
CA ARG A 36 -3.83 12.05 -6.58
C ARG A 36 -2.34 11.82 -6.78
N ASP A 37 -1.72 11.10 -5.85
CA ASP A 37 -0.27 10.94 -5.82
C ASP A 37 0.21 9.64 -6.48
N TYR A 38 -0.62 9.03 -7.34
CA TYR A 38 -0.36 7.71 -7.93
C TYR A 38 1.03 7.59 -8.56
N GLU A 39 1.40 8.51 -9.47
CA GLU A 39 2.69 8.44 -10.15
C GLU A 39 3.84 8.65 -9.16
N LYS A 40 3.71 9.61 -8.24
CA LYS A 40 4.71 9.86 -7.19
C LYS A 40 4.96 8.63 -6.34
N VAL A 41 3.92 7.99 -5.81
CA VAL A 41 4.09 6.83 -4.92
C VAL A 41 4.55 5.58 -5.68
N LYS A 42 4.18 5.47 -6.96
CA LYS A 42 4.66 4.40 -7.84
C LYS A 42 6.16 4.53 -8.11
N GLU A 43 6.67 5.74 -8.29
CA GLU A 43 8.09 6.02 -8.57
C GLU A 43 8.94 6.08 -7.29
N GLU A 44 8.50 6.81 -6.28
CA GLU A 44 9.30 7.14 -5.08
C GLU A 44 8.98 6.25 -3.87
N GLY A 45 7.73 5.77 -3.76
CA GLY A 45 7.23 5.07 -2.57
C GLY A 45 6.83 6.03 -1.45
N TRP A 46 6.70 5.49 -0.23
CA TRP A 46 6.48 6.27 0.99
C TRP A 46 7.71 6.28 1.87
N GLU A 47 7.90 7.41 2.54
CA GLU A 47 8.77 7.53 3.69
C GLU A 47 7.92 7.43 4.97
N LEU A 48 8.31 6.55 5.87
CA LEU A 48 7.61 6.27 7.11
C LEU A 48 8.56 6.55 8.27
N ASN A 49 8.15 7.47 9.14
CA ASN A 49 8.80 7.73 10.42
C ASN A 49 7.85 7.26 11.53
N SER A 50 8.09 6.07 12.07
CA SER A 50 7.22 5.41 13.04
C SER A 50 7.97 5.06 14.32
N CYS A 51 7.33 5.28 15.47
CA CYS A 51 7.86 4.79 16.75
C CYS A 51 7.83 3.27 16.88
N ASP A 52 6.92 2.60 16.16
CA ASP A 52 6.75 1.15 16.23
C ASP A 52 7.59 0.42 15.18
N TYR A 53 7.72 1.00 13.98
CA TYR A 53 8.39 0.37 12.83
C TYR A 53 9.74 0.99 12.46
N GLY A 54 10.13 2.10 13.11
CA GLY A 54 11.36 2.83 12.80
C GLY A 54 11.22 3.76 11.58
N HIS A 55 12.36 4.08 10.97
CA HIS A 55 12.44 4.87 9.74
C HIS A 55 12.55 3.94 8.54
N ILE A 56 11.56 4.02 7.64
CA ILE A 56 11.50 3.22 6.41
C ILE A 56 11.45 4.17 5.23
N GLU A 57 12.38 3.99 4.31
CA GLU A 57 12.48 4.79 3.09
C GLU A 57 11.97 3.98 1.90
N HIS A 58 11.36 4.68 0.92
CA HIS A 58 10.96 4.12 -0.37
C HIS A 58 10.06 2.87 -0.30
N TRP A 59 9.28 2.71 0.76
CA TRP A 59 8.38 1.56 0.89
C TRP A 59 7.32 1.59 -0.21
N LYS A 60 7.02 0.43 -0.80
CA LYS A 60 5.97 0.24 -1.79
C LYS A 60 5.23 -1.07 -1.54
N PRO A 61 3.89 -1.06 -1.51
CA PRO A 61 3.11 -2.30 -1.49
C PRO A 61 3.24 -3.01 -2.84
N GLN A 62 2.94 -4.30 -2.85
CA GLN A 62 3.11 -5.15 -4.04
C GLN A 62 2.37 -4.63 -5.28
N ASN A 63 1.15 -4.10 -5.11
CA ASN A 63 0.39 -3.52 -6.20
C ASN A 63 -0.14 -2.13 -5.84
N ILE A 64 0.01 -1.18 -6.76
CA ILE A 64 -0.50 0.20 -6.65
C ILE A 64 -1.36 0.46 -7.89
N TYR A 65 -2.58 0.93 -7.69
CA TYR A 65 -3.52 1.23 -8.78
C TYR A 65 -4.00 2.68 -8.73
N PRO A 66 -4.25 3.31 -9.89
CA PRO A 66 -4.76 4.69 -9.94
C PRO A 66 -6.26 4.79 -9.62
N SER A 67 -7.00 3.70 -9.76
CA SER A 67 -8.44 3.64 -9.52
C SER A 67 -8.90 2.23 -9.14
N VAL A 68 -10.14 2.12 -8.65
CA VAL A 68 -10.75 0.83 -8.29
C VAL A 68 -11.02 0.00 -9.55
N GLU A 69 -11.40 0.64 -10.66
CA GLU A 69 -11.61 -0.02 -11.95
C GLU A 69 -10.30 -0.61 -12.49
N ALA A 70 -9.17 0.08 -12.30
CA ALA A 70 -7.87 -0.45 -12.65
C ALA A 70 -7.54 -1.67 -11.79
N ALA A 71 -7.75 -1.60 -10.48
CA ALA A 71 -7.53 -2.73 -9.57
C ALA A 71 -8.39 -3.96 -9.94
N GLY A 72 -9.67 -3.74 -10.28
CA GLY A 72 -10.61 -4.80 -10.64
C GLY A 72 -10.31 -5.53 -11.96
N LYS A 73 -9.36 -5.05 -12.78
CA LYS A 73 -8.91 -5.76 -13.99
C LYS A 73 -7.80 -6.79 -13.71
N PHE A 74 -7.13 -6.68 -12.56
CA PHE A 74 -5.97 -7.52 -12.22
C PHE A 74 -6.25 -8.53 -11.09
N GLY A 75 -7.41 -8.45 -10.44
CA GLY A 75 -7.92 -9.45 -9.49
C GLY A 75 -8.98 -10.33 -10.11
#